data_AF-A0A2E1M7F4-F1
#
_entry.id   AF-A0A2E1M7F4-F1
#
_cell.length_a   1.000
_cell.length_b   1.000
_cell.length_c   1.000
_cell.angle_alpha   90.00
_cell.angle_beta   90.00
_cell.angle_gamma   90.00
#
_symmetry.space_group_name_H-M   'P 1'
#
loop_
_entity.id
_entity.type
_entity.pdbx_description
1 polymer ?
#
loop_
_entity_poly.entity_id
_entity_poly.type
_entity_poly.pdbx_seq_one_letter_code
_entity_poly.pdbx_strand_id
1 'polypeptide(L)'
;MIELLLSTVVAVQDAEPCSPRLLPMYTTRLPVFGPDGEVTGMLQIVSEAQTDTRELVVYYLTPSQSNVVGPFTMEGDAQITNKTPQTRNVKYRQSVKIDEGMVPIFPSGSDLCWEPEKRRIVCDYVFPVGGNETVTKAINWSVDLRLENQIADINSDGWVDAQDQGILMGDWGTDNPRSDLNQDGTVNGTDLGILFGQWSESSDDEES
;
A
#
# COMPACT_ATOMS: atom_id res chain seq x y z
N MET A 1 -28.99 7.15 -41.25
CA MET A 1 -27.74 7.83 -40.90
C MET A 1 -28.04 8.68 -39.68
N ILE A 2 -27.80 8.13 -38.49
CA ILE A 2 -27.90 8.82 -37.21
C ILE A 2 -26.61 8.44 -36.50
N GLU A 3 -25.63 9.35 -36.49
CA GLU A 3 -24.43 9.21 -35.67
C GLU A 3 -24.81 9.54 -34.23
N LEU A 4 -24.77 8.53 -33.36
CA LEU A 4 -24.77 8.73 -31.93
C LEU A 4 -23.33 9.05 -31.51
N LEU A 5 -23.04 10.34 -31.30
CA LEU A 5 -21.83 10.76 -30.59
C LEU A 5 -21.97 10.35 -29.12
N LEU A 6 -21.41 9.20 -28.77
CA LEU A 6 -21.13 8.83 -27.38
C LEU A 6 -19.99 9.71 -26.88
N SER A 7 -20.36 10.83 -26.27
CA SER A 7 -19.49 11.66 -25.46
C SER A 7 -19.24 10.93 -24.13
N THR A 8 -18.20 10.10 -24.05
CA THR A 8 -17.73 9.57 -22.77
C THR A 8 -16.86 10.64 -22.10
N VAL A 9 -17.48 11.48 -21.28
CA VAL A 9 -16.80 12.20 -20.22
C VAL A 9 -16.83 11.30 -19.00
N VAL A 10 -15.72 10.63 -18.71
CA VAL A 10 -15.38 10.25 -17.33
C VAL A 10 -13.96 10.75 -17.14
N ALA A 11 -13.86 11.95 -16.59
CA ALA A 11 -12.60 12.40 -16.03
C ALA A 11 -12.35 11.52 -14.81
N VAL A 12 -11.52 10.48 -14.98
CA VAL A 12 -10.79 9.91 -13.86
C VAL A 12 -10.03 11.09 -13.27
N GLN A 13 -10.42 11.55 -12.08
CA GLN A 13 -9.52 12.38 -11.31
C GLN A 13 -8.32 11.51 -11.04
N ASP A 14 -7.25 11.74 -11.80
CA ASP A 14 -5.97 11.08 -11.62
C ASP A 14 -5.56 11.33 -10.16
N ALA A 15 -5.69 10.31 -9.30
CA ALA A 15 -4.98 10.29 -8.03
C ALA A 15 -3.54 10.71 -8.33
N GLU A 16 -3.02 11.70 -7.61
CA GLU A 16 -1.70 12.26 -7.93
C GLU A 16 -0.70 11.10 -8.08
N PRO A 17 -0.03 10.99 -9.25
CA PRO A 17 0.80 9.85 -9.51
C PRO A 17 1.89 9.78 -8.44
N CYS A 18 2.15 8.57 -7.94
CA CYS A 18 3.19 8.39 -6.93
C CYS A 18 4.49 9.06 -7.35
N SER A 19 5.26 9.50 -6.35
CA SER A 19 6.54 10.17 -6.56
C SER A 19 7.40 9.49 -7.64
N PRO A 20 8.13 10.26 -8.46
CA PRO A 20 8.95 9.68 -9.52
C PRO A 20 10.05 8.79 -8.95
N ARG A 21 10.53 7.84 -9.76
CA ARG A 21 11.64 6.96 -9.35
C ARG A 21 12.90 7.76 -9.04
N LEU A 22 13.55 7.38 -7.95
CA LEU A 22 14.91 7.83 -7.61
C LEU A 22 15.94 6.82 -8.11
N LEU A 23 17.22 7.10 -7.84
CA LEU A 23 18.30 6.15 -8.11
C LEU A 23 17.97 4.78 -7.51
N PRO A 24 18.15 3.69 -8.27
CA PRO A 24 17.78 2.36 -7.81
C PRO A 24 18.66 1.92 -6.63
N MET A 25 18.09 1.10 -5.78
CA MET A 25 18.82 0.33 -4.77
C MET A 25 19.09 -1.08 -5.30
N TYR A 26 20.22 -1.65 -4.90
CA TYR A 26 20.45 -3.09 -5.03
C TYR A 26 19.69 -3.79 -3.89
N THR A 27 18.80 -4.72 -4.22
CA THR A 27 17.93 -5.37 -3.24
C THR A 27 18.16 -6.87 -3.20
N THR A 28 18.47 -7.38 -2.01
CA THR A 28 18.52 -8.81 -1.69
C THR A 28 17.28 -9.19 -0.87
N ARG A 29 16.69 -10.35 -1.17
CA ARG A 29 15.53 -10.90 -0.45
C ARG A 29 15.86 -12.30 0.03
N LEU A 30 15.60 -12.60 1.29
CA LEU A 30 15.86 -13.89 1.92
C LEU A 30 14.61 -14.32 2.70
N PRO A 31 14.19 -15.58 2.61
CA PRO A 31 13.17 -16.09 3.52
C PRO A 31 13.70 -16.07 4.96
N VAL A 32 12.83 -15.75 5.91
CA VAL A 32 13.12 -15.86 7.33
C VAL A 32 12.84 -17.29 7.78
N PHE A 33 13.79 -17.88 8.50
CA PHE A 33 13.67 -19.24 9.04
C PHE A 33 13.42 -19.18 10.55
N GLY A 34 12.48 -20.00 11.01
CA GLY A 34 12.17 -20.20 12.42
C GLY A 34 13.26 -21.00 13.14
N PRO A 35 13.16 -21.13 14.48
CA PRO A 35 14.09 -21.92 15.28
C PRO A 35 14.13 -23.42 14.92
N ASP A 36 13.06 -23.92 14.30
CA ASP A 36 12.88 -25.27 13.77
C ASP A 36 13.48 -25.46 12.37
N GLY A 37 13.94 -24.39 11.72
CA GLY A 37 14.48 -24.40 10.36
C GLY A 37 13.41 -24.29 9.26
N GLU A 38 12.14 -24.12 9.62
CA GLU A 38 11.05 -23.93 8.66
C GLU A 38 10.90 -22.45 8.28
N VAL A 39 10.36 -22.17 7.09
CA VAL A 39 10.12 -20.79 6.64
C VAL A 39 8.94 -20.17 7.39
N THR A 40 9.09 -18.95 7.88
CA THR A 40 8.07 -18.29 8.72
C THR A 40 6.95 -17.60 7.94
N GLY A 41 7.03 -17.59 6.61
CA GLY A 41 6.14 -16.77 5.78
C GLY A 41 6.53 -15.29 5.74
N MET A 42 7.71 -14.91 6.24
CA MET A 42 8.27 -13.56 6.12
C MET A 42 9.48 -13.53 5.20
N LEU A 43 9.69 -12.41 4.52
CA LEU A 43 10.90 -12.08 3.78
C LEU A 43 11.69 -11.02 4.53
N GLN A 44 12.98 -11.30 4.73
CA GLN A 44 13.98 -10.31 5.07
C GLN A 44 14.53 -9.69 3.80
N ILE A 45 14.50 -8.36 3.76
CA ILE A 45 14.89 -7.59 2.59
C ILE A 45 15.94 -6.58 3.00
N VAL A 46 17.04 -6.56 2.25
CA VAL A 46 18.12 -5.57 2.39
C VAL A 46 18.25 -4.81 1.09
N SER A 47 18.06 -3.49 1.14
CA SER A 47 18.21 -2.60 -0.02
C SER A 47 19.32 -1.59 0.22
N GLU A 48 20.28 -1.54 -0.68
CA GLU A 48 21.49 -0.75 -0.56
C GLU A 48 21.63 0.24 -1.72
N ALA A 49 22.02 1.47 -1.42
CA ALA A 49 22.45 2.44 -2.42
C ALA A 49 23.61 3.28 -1.90
N GLN A 50 24.61 3.49 -2.74
CA GLN A 50 25.78 4.28 -2.43
C GLN A 50 26.05 5.29 -3.54
N THR A 51 26.44 6.49 -3.15
CA THR A 51 26.89 7.58 -4.01
C THR A 51 28.07 8.28 -3.34
N ASP A 52 28.67 9.26 -4.02
CA ASP A 52 29.74 10.08 -3.44
C ASP A 52 29.26 10.90 -2.22
N THR A 53 27.98 11.24 -2.17
CA THR A 53 27.42 12.14 -1.13
C THR A 53 26.69 11.42 0.00
N ARG A 54 26.30 10.16 -0.20
CA ARG A 54 25.49 9.42 0.77
C ARG A 54 25.61 7.91 0.60
N GLU A 55 25.26 7.21 1.66
CA GLU A 55 25.08 5.78 1.70
C GLU A 55 23.78 5.45 2.44
N LEU A 56 23.08 4.44 1.95
CA LEU A 56 21.77 4.04 2.42
C LEU A 56 21.75 2.52 2.46
N VAL A 57 21.43 1.98 3.63
CA VAL A 57 21.14 0.56 3.84
C VAL A 57 19.80 0.47 4.51
N VAL A 58 18.85 -0.22 3.89
CA VAL A 58 17.49 -0.39 4.40
C VAL A 58 17.26 -1.86 4.66
N TYR A 59 17.06 -2.21 5.92
CA TYR A 59 16.73 -3.56 6.38
C TYR A 59 15.27 -3.59 6.78
N TYR A 60 14.48 -4.52 6.25
CA TYR A 60 13.06 -4.62 6.60
C TYR A 60 12.49 -6.01 6.35
N LEU A 61 11.39 -6.29 7.04
CA LEU A 61 10.59 -7.51 6.95
C LEU A 61 9.26 -7.21 6.27
N THR A 62 8.79 -8.12 5.42
CA THR A 62 7.42 -8.14 4.90
C THR A 62 6.88 -9.57 4.92
N PRO A 63 5.56 -9.78 4.87
CA PRO A 63 5.00 -11.07 4.46
C PRO A 63 5.63 -11.52 3.13
N SER A 64 5.84 -12.83 2.99
CA SER A 64 6.40 -13.44 1.77
C SER A 64 5.37 -13.56 0.64
N GLN A 65 4.10 -13.45 1.01
CA GLN A 65 2.95 -13.49 0.14
C GLN A 65 2.18 -12.19 0.27
N SER A 66 1.70 -11.67 -0.85
CA SER A 66 0.84 -10.48 -0.90
C SER A 66 -0.44 -10.76 -1.68
N ASN A 67 -0.78 -12.05 -1.85
CA ASN A 67 -1.98 -12.58 -2.51
C ASN A 67 -3.03 -13.08 -1.50
N VAL A 68 -2.98 -12.56 -0.27
CA VAL A 68 -3.87 -12.95 0.84
C VAL A 68 -4.56 -11.69 1.33
N VAL A 69 -5.87 -11.79 1.58
CA VAL A 69 -6.68 -10.70 2.14
C VAL A 69 -6.30 -10.45 3.59
N GLY A 70 -6.32 -9.18 4.00
CA GLY A 70 -5.97 -8.74 5.35
C GLY A 70 -4.65 -7.99 5.42
N PRO A 71 -4.01 -7.91 6.60
CA PRO A 71 -2.92 -6.99 6.84
C PRO A 71 -1.64 -7.38 6.11
N PHE A 72 -1.04 -6.40 5.44
CA PHE A 72 0.29 -6.46 4.87
C PHE A 72 1.17 -5.39 5.51
N THR A 73 2.19 -5.84 6.24
CA THR A 73 3.05 -4.97 7.04
C THR A 73 4.45 -4.85 6.46
N MET A 74 5.11 -3.74 6.78
CA MET A 74 6.53 -3.57 6.54
C MET A 74 7.20 -2.93 7.75
N GLU A 75 8.14 -3.65 8.35
CA GLU A 75 8.83 -3.24 9.58
C GLU A 75 10.34 -3.36 9.45
N GLY A 76 11.08 -2.37 9.93
CA GLY A 76 12.54 -2.41 9.93
C GLY A 76 13.18 -1.05 10.19
N ASP A 77 14.36 -0.85 9.62
CA ASP A 77 15.12 0.38 9.78
C ASP A 77 15.94 0.72 8.54
N ALA A 78 16.13 2.02 8.35
CA ALA A 78 17.05 2.58 7.37
C ALA A 78 18.24 3.20 8.10
N GLN A 79 19.43 2.72 7.80
CA GLN A 79 20.68 3.37 8.14
C GLN A 79 21.07 4.32 6.99
N ILE A 80 21.16 5.61 7.30
CA ILE A 80 21.44 6.66 6.34
C ILE A 80 22.71 7.41 6.75
N THR A 81 23.68 7.45 5.86
CA THR A 81 24.94 8.18 6.03
C THR A 81 24.98 9.37 5.09
N ASN A 82 25.19 10.57 5.64
CA ASN A 82 25.52 11.76 4.86
C ASN A 82 27.04 11.92 4.83
N LYS A 83 27.64 11.81 3.64
CA LYS A 83 29.10 11.92 3.45
C LYS A 83 29.56 13.35 3.20
N THR A 84 28.63 14.31 3.19
CA THR A 84 28.95 15.74 3.03
C THR A 84 29.13 16.40 4.40
N PRO A 85 29.92 17.48 4.52
CA PRO A 85 30.18 18.12 5.81
C PRO A 85 29.03 19.03 6.30
N GLN A 86 27.98 19.25 5.50
CA GLN A 86 26.81 20.02 5.93
C GLN A 86 25.60 19.10 6.14
N THR A 87 24.67 19.53 6.99
CA THR A 87 23.37 18.86 7.13
C THR A 87 22.63 18.84 5.79
N ARG A 88 22.08 17.68 5.41
CA ARG A 88 21.31 17.49 4.17
C ARG A 88 20.02 16.74 4.46
N ASN A 89 18.96 17.10 3.73
CA ASN A 89 17.78 16.25 3.64
C ASN A 89 18.07 15.10 2.68
N VAL A 90 18.19 13.90 3.22
CA VAL A 90 18.36 12.68 2.43
C VAL A 90 16.98 12.12 2.12
N LYS A 91 16.64 12.10 0.83
CA LYS A 91 15.42 11.48 0.32
C LYS A 91 15.71 10.12 -0.31
N TYR A 92 14.94 9.11 0.04
CA TYR A 92 14.89 7.83 -0.69
C TYR A 92 13.45 7.38 -0.87
N ARG A 93 13.23 6.54 -1.87
CA ARG A 93 11.91 6.02 -2.27
C ARG A 93 11.96 4.51 -2.14
N GLN A 94 11.05 3.96 -1.38
CA GLN A 94 10.87 2.53 -1.24
C GLN A 94 9.61 2.11 -2.00
N SER A 95 9.63 0.91 -2.57
CA SER A 95 8.42 0.35 -3.17
C SER A 95 8.36 -1.15 -2.96
N VAL A 96 7.20 -1.65 -2.57
CA VAL A 96 6.90 -3.08 -2.43
C VAL A 96 5.94 -3.48 -3.54
N LYS A 97 6.19 -4.60 -4.21
CA LYS A 97 5.30 -5.13 -5.24
C LYS A 97 4.22 -5.97 -4.54
N ILE A 98 2.98 -5.77 -4.96
CA ILE A 98 1.82 -6.56 -4.55
C ILE A 98 1.44 -7.51 -5.69
N ASP A 99 1.06 -8.73 -5.32
CA ASP A 99 0.66 -9.78 -6.25
C ASP A 99 -0.59 -9.41 -7.04
N GLU A 100 -0.80 -10.10 -8.17
CA GLU A 100 -1.95 -9.89 -9.06
C GLU A 100 -3.28 -10.20 -8.34
N GLY A 101 -4.34 -9.45 -8.67
CA GLY A 101 -5.66 -9.60 -8.05
C GLY A 101 -5.84 -8.93 -6.69
N MET A 102 -4.81 -8.29 -6.12
CA MET A 102 -4.88 -7.59 -4.83
C MET A 102 -4.68 -6.07 -4.94
N VAL A 103 -5.40 -5.30 -4.14
CA VAL A 103 -5.22 -3.84 -4.03
C VAL A 103 -5.15 -3.41 -2.56
N PRO A 104 -4.37 -2.39 -2.21
CA PRO A 104 -4.26 -1.92 -0.84
C PRO A 104 -5.43 -0.99 -0.45
N ILE A 105 -5.86 -1.09 0.81
CA ILE A 105 -6.61 -0.08 1.53
C ILE A 105 -5.63 0.66 2.44
N PHE A 106 -5.52 1.97 2.26
CA PHE A 106 -4.64 2.79 3.09
C PHE A 106 -5.38 3.29 4.34
N PRO A 107 -4.71 3.29 5.51
CA PRO A 107 -5.21 4.01 6.66
C PRO A 107 -5.43 5.49 6.34
N SER A 108 -6.44 6.10 6.94
CA SER A 108 -6.67 7.54 6.78
C SER A 108 -5.43 8.34 7.18
N GLY A 109 -5.02 9.28 6.32
CA GLY A 109 -3.81 10.09 6.52
C GLY A 109 -2.48 9.37 6.26
N SER A 110 -2.49 8.20 5.62
CA SER A 110 -1.27 7.50 5.22
C SER A 110 -0.49 8.28 4.16
N ASP A 111 0.84 8.33 4.29
CA ASP A 111 1.77 8.87 3.29
C ASP A 111 2.09 7.86 2.16
N LEU A 112 1.43 6.70 2.17
CA LEU A 112 1.62 5.65 1.18
C LEU A 112 0.88 5.99 -0.12
N CYS A 113 1.46 5.57 -1.23
CA CYS A 113 0.87 5.76 -2.55
C CYS A 113 0.79 4.43 -3.31
N TRP A 114 -0.30 4.23 -4.05
CA TRP A 114 -0.50 3.07 -4.91
C TRP A 114 -0.16 3.38 -6.38
N GLU A 115 0.77 2.62 -6.96
CA GLU A 115 1.12 2.67 -8.38
C GLU A 115 0.46 1.47 -9.10
N PRO A 116 -0.79 1.58 -9.58
CA PRO A 116 -1.60 0.44 -10.05
C PRO A 116 -0.95 -0.29 -11.24
N GLU A 117 -0.43 0.44 -12.22
CA GLU A 117 0.20 -0.15 -13.41
C GLU A 117 1.38 -1.07 -13.08
N LYS A 118 2.12 -0.76 -12.02
CA LYS A 118 3.28 -1.56 -11.58
C LYS A 118 2.95 -2.45 -10.38
N ARG A 119 1.75 -2.33 -9.84
CA ARG A 119 1.25 -2.97 -8.62
C ARG A 119 2.19 -2.76 -7.45
N ARG A 120 2.46 -1.50 -7.13
CA ARG A 120 3.41 -1.15 -6.06
C ARG A 120 2.81 -0.21 -5.05
N ILE A 121 3.01 -0.54 -3.77
CA ILE A 121 2.92 0.43 -2.70
C ILE A 121 4.24 1.19 -2.67
N VAL A 122 4.18 2.51 -2.67
CA VAL A 122 5.30 3.43 -2.69
C VAL A 122 5.29 4.24 -1.40
N CYS A 123 6.47 4.39 -0.79
CA CYS A 123 6.68 5.25 0.35
C CYS A 123 7.93 6.11 0.12
N ASP A 124 7.81 7.41 0.37
CA ASP A 124 8.90 8.37 0.30
C ASP A 124 9.37 8.72 1.70
N TYR A 125 10.67 8.57 1.94
CA TYR A 125 11.29 8.94 3.19
C TYR A 125 12.21 10.14 3.00
N VAL A 126 12.08 11.13 3.87
CA VAL A 126 12.94 12.33 3.86
C VAL A 126 13.37 12.64 5.28
N PHE A 127 14.68 12.65 5.53
CA PHE A 127 15.22 12.95 6.85
C PHE A 127 16.38 13.95 6.77
N PRO A 128 16.46 14.94 7.68
CA PRO A 128 17.67 15.71 7.87
C PRO A 128 18.73 14.83 8.53
N VAL A 129 19.92 14.77 7.94
CA VAL A 129 21.09 14.05 8.47
C VAL A 129 22.24 15.03 8.58
N GLY A 130 22.87 15.11 9.75
CA GLY A 130 24.02 15.98 10.00
C GLY A 130 25.20 15.68 9.07
N GLY A 131 26.12 16.62 8.99
CA GLY A 131 27.30 16.46 8.15
C GLY A 131 28.21 15.34 8.67
N ASN A 132 28.65 14.43 7.78
CA ASN A 132 29.45 13.25 8.13
C ASN A 132 28.82 12.35 9.19
N GLU A 133 27.49 12.40 9.33
CA GLU A 133 26.73 11.64 10.32
C GLU A 133 26.10 10.40 9.68
N THR A 134 25.90 9.37 10.51
CA THR A 134 25.04 8.22 10.21
C THR A 134 23.90 8.18 11.20
N VAL A 135 22.66 8.09 10.70
CA VAL A 135 21.46 7.96 11.53
C VAL A 135 20.71 6.68 11.16
N THR A 136 20.05 6.08 12.15
CA THR A 136 19.12 4.98 11.95
C THR A 136 17.70 5.49 12.16
N LYS A 137 16.80 5.19 11.21
CA LYS A 137 15.39 5.58 11.25
C LYS A 137 14.52 4.36 11.11
N ALA A 138 13.59 4.18 12.03
CA ALA A 138 12.62 3.11 11.94
C ALA A 138 11.73 3.30 10.71
N ILE A 139 11.37 2.18 10.10
CA ILE A 139 10.36 2.07 9.06
C ILE A 139 9.29 1.15 9.61
N ASN A 140 8.06 1.66 9.66
CA ASN A 140 6.90 0.85 10.03
C ASN A 140 5.67 1.39 9.31
N TRP A 141 4.96 0.53 8.59
CA TRP A 141 3.59 0.79 8.15
C TRP A 141 2.83 -0.52 7.98
N SER A 142 1.50 -0.41 8.05
CA SER A 142 0.56 -1.48 7.77
C SER A 142 -0.48 -0.97 6.79
N VAL A 143 -0.86 -1.80 5.83
CA VAL A 143 -2.03 -1.63 4.98
C VAL A 143 -2.85 -2.89 5.03
N ASP A 144 -4.12 -2.80 4.70
CA ASP A 144 -4.91 -3.99 4.45
C ASP A 144 -4.95 -4.25 2.94
N LEU A 145 -4.90 -5.51 2.54
CA LEU A 145 -5.05 -5.93 1.15
C LEU A 145 -6.43 -6.56 0.98
N ARG A 146 -7.11 -6.19 -0.11
CA ARG A 146 -8.36 -6.81 -0.55
C ARG A 146 -8.26 -7.28 -1.98
N LEU A 147 -9.22 -8.08 -2.41
CA LEU A 147 -9.35 -8.47 -3.81
C LEU A 147 -9.73 -7.27 -4.68
N GLU A 148 -9.06 -7.14 -5.83
CA GLU A 148 -9.25 -6.05 -6.80
C GLU A 148 -10.68 -6.01 -7.37
N ASN A 149 -11.33 -7.16 -7.48
CA ASN A 149 -12.71 -7.29 -7.94
C ASN A 149 -13.75 -7.22 -6.81
N GLN A 150 -13.33 -7.06 -5.55
CA GLN A 150 -14.18 -6.99 -4.36
C GLN A 150 -13.91 -5.68 -3.60
N ILE A 151 -14.03 -4.55 -4.30
CA ILE A 151 -13.77 -3.22 -3.75
C ILE A 151 -14.70 -2.83 -2.59
N ALA A 152 -15.81 -3.53 -2.39
CA ALA A 152 -16.71 -3.31 -1.27
C ALA A 152 -16.36 -4.11 0.00
N ASP A 153 -15.31 -4.95 -0.04
CA ASP A 153 -14.67 -5.48 1.16
C ASP A 153 -13.81 -4.35 1.74
N ILE A 154 -14.38 -3.57 2.65
CA ILE A 154 -13.80 -2.36 3.21
C ILE A 154 -13.00 -2.69 4.47
N ASN A 155 -13.39 -3.74 5.20
CA ASN A 155 -12.64 -4.22 6.37
C ASN A 155 -11.52 -5.23 6.00
N SER A 156 -11.44 -5.66 4.74
CA SER A 156 -10.47 -6.65 4.25
C SER A 156 -10.54 -7.97 5.02
N ASP A 157 -11.75 -8.47 5.30
CA ASP A 157 -11.97 -9.77 5.93
C ASP A 157 -12.26 -10.91 4.94
N GLY A 158 -12.34 -10.58 3.65
CA GLY A 158 -12.58 -11.52 2.55
C GLY A 158 -14.03 -11.59 2.12
N TRP A 159 -14.94 -10.92 2.82
CA TRP A 159 -16.37 -10.90 2.53
C TRP A 159 -16.84 -9.46 2.28
N VAL A 160 -18.00 -9.32 1.63
CA VAL A 160 -18.74 -8.06 1.56
C VAL A 160 -20.05 -8.28 2.28
N ASP A 161 -20.14 -7.82 3.52
CA ASP A 161 -21.26 -8.13 4.41
C ASP A 161 -21.79 -6.90 5.18
N ALA A 162 -22.55 -7.15 6.25
CA ALA A 162 -23.12 -6.11 7.08
C ALA A 162 -22.06 -5.27 7.82
N GLN A 163 -20.86 -5.79 8.04
CA GLN A 163 -19.74 -5.06 8.65
C GLN A 163 -19.23 -3.98 7.70
N ASP A 164 -19.03 -4.31 6.42
CA ASP A 164 -18.66 -3.34 5.39
C ASP A 164 -19.74 -2.27 5.21
N GLN A 165 -21.01 -2.68 5.22
CA GLN A 165 -22.12 -1.74 5.21
C GLN A 165 -22.06 -0.78 6.41
N GLY A 166 -21.85 -1.31 7.62
CA GLY A 166 -21.75 -0.51 8.83
C GLY A 166 -20.62 0.52 8.75
N ILE A 167 -19.49 0.11 8.18
CA ILE A 167 -18.34 0.97 7.88
C ILE A 167 -18.72 2.07 6.88
N LEU A 168 -19.32 1.72 5.75
CA LEU A 168 -19.71 2.67 4.70
C LEU A 168 -20.71 3.71 5.25
N MET A 169 -21.68 3.27 6.05
CA MET A 169 -22.62 4.16 6.74
C MET A 169 -21.94 5.09 7.74
N GLY A 170 -20.88 4.62 8.41
CA GLY A 170 -20.06 5.44 9.32
C GLY A 170 -19.31 6.56 8.58
N ASP A 171 -18.97 6.33 7.31
CA ASP A 171 -18.27 7.28 6.44
C ASP A 171 -19.22 8.14 5.59
N TRP A 172 -20.54 8.03 5.77
CA TRP A 172 -21.54 8.68 4.90
C TRP A 172 -21.35 10.21 4.79
N GLY A 173 -21.30 10.71 3.56
CA GLY A 173 -21.10 12.13 3.25
C GLY A 173 -19.66 12.63 3.41
N THR A 174 -18.70 11.75 3.71
CA THR A 174 -17.26 12.07 3.72
C THR A 174 -16.61 11.78 2.37
N ASP A 175 -15.34 12.13 2.22
CA ASP A 175 -14.46 11.80 1.09
C ASP A 175 -13.51 10.63 1.42
N ASN A 176 -13.85 9.79 2.41
CA ASN A 176 -12.96 8.74 2.87
C ASN A 176 -12.75 7.67 1.77
N PRO A 177 -11.53 7.53 1.22
CA PRO A 177 -11.28 6.76 0.01
C PRO A 177 -11.51 5.25 0.16
N ARG A 178 -11.60 4.73 1.40
CA ARG A 178 -11.91 3.31 1.62
C ARG A 178 -13.39 2.98 1.34
N SER A 179 -14.28 3.96 1.48
CA SER A 179 -15.73 3.82 1.36
C SER A 179 -16.32 4.58 0.16
N ASP A 180 -15.55 5.49 -0.45
CA ASP A 180 -15.87 6.15 -1.73
C ASP A 180 -15.50 5.18 -2.88
N LEU A 181 -16.38 4.23 -3.12
CA LEU A 181 -16.15 3.08 -4.00
C LEU A 181 -16.18 3.48 -5.49
N ASN A 182 -16.90 4.54 -5.84
CA ASN A 182 -16.92 5.09 -7.19
C ASN A 182 -15.87 6.22 -7.42
N GLN A 183 -15.18 6.65 -6.36
CA GLN A 183 -14.16 7.71 -6.37
C GLN A 183 -14.70 9.05 -6.87
N ASP A 184 -15.95 9.38 -6.52
CA ASP A 184 -16.59 10.66 -6.89
C ASP A 184 -16.35 11.79 -5.87
N GLY A 185 -15.66 11.48 -4.77
CA GLY A 185 -15.32 12.38 -3.69
C GLY A 185 -16.41 12.48 -2.61
N THR A 186 -17.45 11.65 -2.63
CA THR A 186 -18.48 11.64 -1.57
C THR A 186 -19.10 10.26 -1.39
N VAL A 187 -18.92 9.65 -0.21
CA VAL A 187 -19.60 8.41 0.18
C VAL A 187 -21.11 8.62 0.25
N ASN A 188 -21.86 8.00 -0.66
CA ASN A 188 -23.30 8.20 -0.80
C ASN A 188 -24.05 6.92 -1.25
N GLY A 189 -25.30 7.10 -1.70
CA GLY A 189 -26.16 5.99 -2.13
C GLY A 189 -25.63 5.22 -3.34
N THR A 190 -24.74 5.82 -4.13
CA THR A 190 -24.06 5.17 -5.24
C THR A 190 -23.08 4.11 -4.74
N ASP A 191 -22.26 4.45 -3.74
CA ASP A 191 -21.32 3.51 -3.09
C ASP A 191 -22.06 2.38 -2.39
N LEU A 192 -23.16 2.70 -1.70
CA LEU A 192 -24.02 1.68 -1.10
C LEU A 192 -24.60 0.72 -2.16
N GLY A 193 -24.97 1.24 -3.34
CA GLY A 193 -25.40 0.42 -4.47
C GLY A 193 -24.30 -0.51 -4.98
N ILE A 194 -23.05 -0.04 -5.03
CA ILE A 194 -21.88 -0.87 -5.38
C ILE A 194 -21.69 -1.97 -4.35
N LEU A 195 -21.74 -1.62 -3.05
CA LEU A 195 -21.59 -2.59 -1.95
C LEU A 195 -22.60 -3.72 -2.05
N PHE A 196 -23.89 -3.40 -2.22
CA PHE A 196 -24.90 -4.44 -2.39
C PHE A 196 -24.76 -5.25 -3.68
N GLY A 197 -24.16 -4.66 -4.72
CA GLY A 197 -23.82 -5.38 -5.95
C GLY A 197 -22.70 -6.41 -5.76
N GLN A 198 -21.89 -6.28 -4.71
CA GLN A 198 -20.79 -7.18 -4.38
C GLN A 198 -21.07 -8.04 -3.13
N TRP A 199 -22.27 -7.97 -2.56
CA TRP A 199 -22.63 -8.69 -1.34
C TRP A 199 -22.31 -10.19 -1.44
N SER A 200 -21.63 -10.71 -0.43
CA SER A 200 -21.23 -12.11 -0.33
C SER A 200 -21.53 -12.64 1.07
N GLU A 201 -21.88 -13.91 1.18
CA GLU A 201 -22.11 -14.54 2.48
C GLU A 201 -20.80 -15.13 3.01
N SER A 202 -20.40 -14.75 4.23
CA SER A 202 -19.37 -15.46 4.98
C SER A 202 -19.92 -16.83 5.36
N SER A 203 -19.82 -17.82 4.47
CA SER A 203 -20.29 -19.16 4.78
C SER A 203 -19.35 -19.82 5.80
N ASP A 204 -19.63 -19.64 7.08
CA ASP A 204 -19.33 -20.65 8.11
C ASP A 204 -20.33 -21.82 7.97
N ASP A 205 -20.50 -22.34 6.75
CA ASP A 205 -21.17 -23.61 6.54
C ASP A 205 -20.13 -24.72 6.78
N GLU A 206 -19.65 -24.81 8.02
CA GLU A 206 -19.36 -26.13 8.59
C GLU A 206 -20.71 -26.84 8.75
N GLU A 207 -21.22 -27.39 7.64
CA GLU A 207 -22.27 -28.40 7.67
C GLU A 207 -21.70 -29.62 8.41
N SER A 208 -22.17 -29.77 9.65
CA SER A 208 -22.36 -30.99 10.46
C SER A 208 -21.94 -32.34 9.89
#